data_AF-A0A954R8T3-F1
#
_entry.id   AF-A0A954R8T3-F1
#
_cell.length_a   1.000
_cell.length_b   1.000
_cell.length_c   1.000
_cell.angle_alpha   90.00
_cell.angle_beta   90.00
_cell.angle_gamma   90.00
#
_symmetry.space_group_name_H-M   'P 1'
#
loop_
_entity.id
_entity.type
_entity.pdbx_description
1 polymer ?
#
loop_
_entity_poly.entity_id
_entity_poly.type
_entity_poly.pdbx_seq_one_letter_code
_entity_poly.pdbx_strand_id
1 'polypeptide(L)'
;MSNRFILPCPECQAPLSVGLTQAGETVTCSCGAQVLVPALRELKLLPSASPTHSSAGQRTWSTQRGLAFVGGVLMIAAAAMLYWRISPQRAAINIEKPAFRELTIDLDTLKPLDAWAAWVHFRDQTLDYRNTPKYIENRVVHAELSYYLYAAVAAGVLGLSLVVGSVLWPGSQRGST
;
A
#
# COMPACT_ATOMS: atom_id res chain seq x y z
N MET A 1 -13.39 -19.50 31.00
CA MET A 1 -12.18 -20.29 30.68
C MET A 1 -12.51 -21.76 30.89
N SER A 2 -12.61 -22.55 29.82
CA SER A 2 -13.02 -23.96 29.86
C SER A 2 -11.80 -24.87 30.01
N ASN A 3 -11.50 -25.32 31.23
CA ASN A 3 -10.45 -26.31 31.44
C ASN A 3 -10.87 -27.67 30.85
N ARG A 4 -10.08 -28.17 29.91
CA ARG A 4 -10.22 -29.50 29.30
C ARG A 4 -9.18 -30.44 29.90
N PHE A 5 -9.57 -31.68 30.13
CA PHE A 5 -8.74 -32.73 30.73
C PHE A 5 -8.64 -33.89 29.74
N ILE A 6 -7.52 -34.61 29.72
CA ILE A 6 -7.32 -35.78 28.86
C ILE A 6 -7.50 -37.04 29.71
N LEU A 7 -8.43 -37.90 29.31
CA LEU A 7 -8.64 -39.23 29.86
C LEU A 7 -8.18 -40.28 28.83
N PRO A 8 -7.33 -41.25 29.19
CA PRO A 8 -7.08 -42.39 28.33
C PRO A 8 -8.31 -43.31 28.31
N CYS A 9 -8.76 -43.70 27.11
CA CYS A 9 -9.83 -44.68 26.98
C CYS A 9 -9.33 -46.08 27.42
N PRO A 10 -10.10 -46.85 28.22
CA PRO A 10 -9.68 -48.18 28.66
C PRO A 10 -9.57 -49.22 27.52
N GLU A 11 -10.33 -49.04 26.44
CA GLU A 11 -10.41 -49.98 25.31
C GLU A 11 -9.35 -49.70 24.24
N CYS A 12 -9.17 -48.43 23.85
CA CYS A 12 -8.31 -48.06 22.73
C CYS A 12 -7.07 -47.25 23.11
N GLN A 13 -6.90 -46.93 24.41
CA GLN A 13 -5.84 -46.07 24.96
C GLN A 13 -5.74 -44.68 24.30
N ALA A 14 -6.71 -44.30 23.46
CA ALA A 14 -6.72 -43.02 22.78
C ALA A 14 -7.01 -41.89 23.78
N PRO A 15 -6.37 -40.71 23.61
CA PRO A 15 -6.60 -39.56 24.47
C PRO A 15 -7.97 -38.95 24.18
N LEU A 16 -8.89 -39.00 25.15
CA LEU A 16 -10.22 -38.41 25.08
C LEU A 16 -10.20 -37.06 25.81
N SER A 17 -10.50 -35.97 25.11
CA SER A 17 -10.61 -34.64 25.72
C SER A 17 -12.01 -34.44 26.33
N VAL A 18 -12.10 -34.28 27.64
CA VAL A 18 -13.37 -34.00 28.35
C VAL A 18 -13.32 -32.66 29.08
N GLY A 19 -14.47 -32.01 29.21
CA GLY A 19 -14.63 -30.79 30.00
C GLY A 19 -15.00 -31.07 31.46
N LEU A 20 -14.78 -30.11 32.36
CA LEU A 20 -15.25 -30.19 33.76
C LEU A 20 -16.76 -30.40 33.89
N THR A 21 -17.54 -29.92 32.92
CA THR A 21 -19.00 -30.06 32.89
C THR A 21 -19.47 -31.47 32.55
N GLN A 22 -18.58 -32.30 31.99
CA GLN A 22 -18.87 -33.69 31.61
C GLN A 22 -18.46 -34.69 32.71
N ALA A 23 -18.13 -34.20 33.90
CA ALA A 23 -17.75 -35.03 35.03
C ALA A 23 -18.94 -35.86 35.52
N GLY A 24 -18.79 -37.18 35.60
CA GLY A 24 -19.88 -38.10 35.95
C GLY A 24 -20.85 -38.40 34.81
N GLU A 25 -20.61 -37.91 33.59
CA GLU A 25 -21.36 -38.29 32.39
C GLU A 25 -20.69 -39.45 31.65
N THR A 26 -21.48 -40.19 30.86
CA THR A 26 -20.98 -41.22 29.95
C THR A 26 -20.68 -40.59 28.60
N VAL A 27 -19.41 -40.60 28.18
CA VAL A 27 -18.98 -40.01 26.91
C VAL A 27 -18.55 -41.13 25.96
N THR A 28 -18.99 -41.05 24.71
CA THR A 28 -18.61 -42.01 23.67
C THR A 28 -17.21 -41.67 23.14
N CYS A 29 -16.30 -42.63 23.19
CA CYS A 29 -14.98 -42.50 22.60
C CYS A 29 -15.05 -42.70 21.07
N SER A 30 -14.03 -42.23 20.33
CA SER A 30 -13.93 -42.42 18.88
C SER A 30 -13.88 -43.88 18.43
N CYS A 31 -13.55 -44.81 19.33
CA CYS A 31 -13.63 -46.25 19.10
C CYS A 31 -15.05 -46.82 19.25
N GLY A 32 -16.05 -46.00 19.59
CA GLY A 32 -17.44 -46.42 19.83
C GLY A 32 -17.72 -46.91 21.26
N ALA A 33 -16.69 -47.03 22.11
CA ALA A 33 -16.86 -47.44 23.50
C ALA A 33 -17.48 -46.32 24.37
N GLN A 34 -18.38 -46.69 25.27
CA GLN A 34 -18.94 -45.78 26.26
C GLN A 34 -18.02 -45.72 27.48
N VAL A 35 -17.43 -44.56 27.76
CA VAL A 35 -16.50 -44.36 28.87
C VAL A 35 -17.18 -43.48 29.92
N LEU A 36 -17.28 -43.98 31.15
CA LEU A 36 -17.77 -43.20 32.28
C LEU A 36 -16.68 -42.20 32.69
N VAL A 37 -16.98 -40.91 32.65
CA VAL A 37 -16.05 -39.87 33.09
C VAL A 37 -15.97 -39.89 34.62
N PRO A 38 -14.78 -40.03 35.22
CA PRO A 38 -14.60 -40.04 36.67
C PRO A 38 -15.16 -38.78 37.35
N ALA A 39 -15.51 -38.90 38.63
CA ALA A 39 -16.05 -37.79 39.39
C ALA A 39 -15.07 -36.59 39.44
N LEU A 40 -15.62 -35.37 39.60
CA LEU A 40 -14.87 -34.10 39.66
C LEU A 40 -13.62 -34.12 40.56
N ARG A 41 -13.63 -34.90 41.64
CA ARG A 41 -12.50 -35.04 42.57
C ARG A 41 -11.32 -35.79 41.96
N GLU A 42 -11.59 -36.78 41.11
CA GLU A 42 -10.59 -37.60 40.42
C GLU A 42 -10.09 -36.90 39.15
N LEU A 43 -10.93 -36.14 38.46
CA LEU A 43 -10.52 -35.29 37.32
C LEU A 43 -9.44 -34.25 37.68
N LYS A 44 -9.42 -33.75 38.93
CA LYS A 44 -8.36 -32.84 39.42
C LYS A 44 -7.02 -33.54 39.67
N LEU A 45 -7.01 -34.87 39.79
CA LEU A 45 -5.79 -35.68 39.97
C LEU A 45 -5.19 -36.11 38.63
N LEU A 46 -5.96 -36.06 37.54
CA LEU A 46 -5.42 -36.30 36.21
C LEU A 46 -4.52 -35.14 35.77
N PRO A 47 -3.47 -35.42 34.98
CA PRO A 47 -2.71 -34.37 34.33
C PRO A 47 -3.70 -33.49 33.57
N SER A 48 -3.85 -32.24 34.01
CA SER A 48 -4.52 -31.23 33.21
C SER A 48 -3.91 -31.33 31.81
N ALA A 49 -4.75 -31.28 30.78
CA ALA A 49 -4.26 -31.02 29.45
C ALA A 49 -3.66 -29.61 29.56
N SER A 50 -2.38 -29.53 29.96
CA SER A 50 -1.52 -28.38 29.68
C SER A 50 -1.90 -28.07 28.27
N PRO A 51 -2.47 -26.88 27.99
CA PRO A 51 -2.99 -26.59 26.68
C PRO A 51 -1.86 -26.97 25.77
N THR A 52 -2.01 -28.09 25.05
CA THR A 52 -1.10 -28.47 23.99
C THR A 52 -1.07 -27.17 23.26
N HIS A 53 0.05 -26.47 23.36
CA HIS A 53 0.25 -25.25 22.62
C HIS A 53 0.12 -25.81 21.22
N SER A 54 -1.11 -25.72 20.70
CA SER A 54 -1.39 -25.89 19.32
C SER A 54 -0.31 -25.00 18.75
N SER A 55 0.65 -25.62 18.10
CA SER A 55 1.62 -24.95 17.27
C SER A 55 0.84 -24.39 16.07
N ALA A 56 -0.22 -23.63 16.34
CA ALA A 56 -0.55 -22.42 15.63
C ALA A 56 0.76 -21.64 15.69
N GLY A 57 1.64 -21.96 14.73
CA GLY A 57 3.02 -21.53 14.73
C GLY A 57 2.96 -20.05 14.96
N GLN A 58 3.55 -19.60 16.06
CA GLN A 58 3.64 -18.18 16.33
C GLN A 58 4.20 -17.60 15.04
N ARG A 59 3.38 -16.83 14.31
CA ARG A 59 3.82 -16.14 13.10
C ARG A 59 4.80 -15.11 13.59
N THR A 60 6.04 -15.54 13.80
CA THR A 60 7.14 -14.68 14.17
C THR A 60 7.36 -13.81 12.95
N TRP A 61 7.05 -12.53 13.13
CA TRP A 61 7.28 -11.53 12.11
C TRP A 61 8.77 -11.47 11.84
N SER A 62 9.22 -11.94 10.68
CA SER A 62 10.65 -11.92 10.37
C SER A 62 11.12 -10.47 10.24
N THR A 63 12.31 -10.17 10.75
CA THR A 63 12.90 -8.81 10.67
C THR A 63 12.93 -8.29 9.23
N GLN A 64 13.14 -9.18 8.26
CA GLN A 64 13.10 -8.87 6.83
C GLN A 64 11.72 -8.39 6.35
N ARG A 65 10.62 -8.96 6.84
CA ARG A 65 9.25 -8.47 6.54
C ARG A 65 8.99 -7.12 7.17
N GLY A 66 9.49 -6.91 8.39
CA GLY A 66 9.39 -5.62 9.07
C GLY A 66 10.07 -4.53 8.27
N LEU A 67 11.30 -4.80 7.80
CA LEU A 67 12.04 -3.88 6.95
C LEU A 67 11.32 -3.61 5.61
N ALA A 68 10.82 -4.65 4.93
CA ALA A 68 10.10 -4.48 3.67
C ALA A 68 8.80 -3.68 3.83
N PHE A 69 8.06 -3.93 4.91
CA PHE A 69 6.84 -3.19 5.24
C PHE A 69 7.15 -1.72 5.54
N VAL A 70 8.08 -1.44 6.45
CA VAL A 70 8.45 -0.06 6.82
C VAL A 70 9.03 0.69 5.63
N GLY A 71 9.91 0.05 4.86
CA GLY A 71 10.46 0.63 3.63
C GLY A 71 9.38 0.95 2.60
N GLY A 72 8.42 0.04 2.40
CA GLY A 72 7.28 0.28 1.51
C GLY A 72 6.39 1.43 1.98
N VAL A 73 6.07 1.50 3.27
CA VAL A 73 5.29 2.60 3.86
C VAL A 73 6.02 3.94 3.70
N LEU A 74 7.33 3.99 3.95
CA LEU A 74 8.13 5.21 3.76
C LEU A 74 8.16 5.66 2.30
N MET A 75 8.29 4.72 1.35
CA MET A 75 8.20 5.07 -0.07
C MET A 75 6.84 5.65 -0.45
N ILE A 76 5.74 5.06 0.03
CA ILE A 76 4.39 5.58 -0.22
C ILE A 76 4.23 6.98 0.38
N ALA A 77 4.70 7.20 1.61
CA ALA A 77 4.61 8.49 2.28
C ALA A 77 5.42 9.56 1.53
N ALA A 78 6.65 9.24 1.10
CA ALA A 78 7.47 10.14 0.30
C ALA A 78 6.83 10.47 -1.06
N ALA A 79 6.28 9.45 -1.74
CA ALA A 79 5.56 9.63 -3.00
C ALA A 79 4.33 10.53 -2.84
N ALA A 80 3.52 10.31 -1.79
CA ALA A 80 2.35 11.11 -1.50
C ALA A 80 2.71 12.57 -1.17
N MET A 81 3.79 12.78 -0.40
CA MET A 81 4.29 14.12 -0.09
C MET A 81 4.75 14.85 -1.35
N LEU A 82 5.49 14.18 -2.23
CA LEU A 82 5.94 14.78 -3.49
C LEU A 82 4.76 15.11 -4.41
N TYR A 83 3.80 14.18 -4.53
CA TYR A 83 2.58 14.39 -5.29
C TYR A 83 1.80 15.61 -4.79
N TRP A 84 1.59 15.72 -3.46
CA TRP A 84 0.90 16.84 -2.84
C TRP A 84 1.57 18.19 -3.13
N ARG A 85 2.90 18.22 -3.18
CA ARG A 85 3.67 19.45 -3.44
C ARG A 85 3.68 19.84 -4.91
N ILE A 86 3.84 18.87 -5.82
CA ILE A 86 4.02 19.12 -7.26
C ILE A 86 2.70 19.26 -8.01
N SER A 87 1.67 18.49 -7.63
CA SER A 87 0.36 18.49 -8.30
C SER A 87 -0.27 19.88 -8.46
N PRO A 88 -0.38 20.73 -7.41
CA PRO A 88 -0.98 22.06 -7.56
C PRO A 88 -0.11 23.00 -8.40
N GLN A 89 1.22 22.90 -8.30
CA GLN A 89 2.14 23.70 -9.11
C GLN A 89 1.99 23.39 -10.59
N ARG A 90 1.93 22.10 -10.94
CA ARG A 90 1.71 21.65 -12.31
C ARG A 90 0.35 22.12 -12.85
N ALA A 91 -0.71 22.01 -12.06
CA ALA A 91 -2.07 22.37 -12.46
C ALA A 91 -2.26 23.89 -12.67
N ALA A 92 -1.48 24.72 -11.96
CA ALA A 92 -1.54 26.17 -12.10
C ALA A 92 -0.86 26.71 -13.37
N ILE A 93 -0.05 25.88 -14.06
CA ILE A 93 0.72 26.30 -15.23
C ILE A 93 -0.15 26.26 -16.49
N ASN A 94 -0.34 27.42 -17.12
CA ASN A 94 -1.03 27.51 -18.41
C ASN A 94 -0.09 27.14 -19.57
N ILE A 95 -0.35 25.98 -20.18
CA ILE A 95 0.39 25.46 -21.35
C ILE A 95 -0.32 25.73 -22.69
N GLU A 96 -1.51 26.32 -22.62
CA GLU A 96 -2.34 26.56 -23.78
C GLU A 96 -1.76 27.70 -24.58
N LYS A 97 -1.69 27.48 -25.90
CA LYS A 97 -1.32 28.52 -26.85
C LYS A 97 -2.41 29.58 -26.74
N PRO A 98 -2.12 30.83 -26.32
CA PRO A 98 -3.15 31.85 -26.32
C PRO A 98 -3.72 31.94 -27.74
N ALA A 99 -5.02 32.21 -27.85
CA ALA A 99 -5.64 32.47 -29.14
C ALA A 99 -5.07 33.80 -29.66
N PHE A 100 -3.89 33.77 -30.27
CA PHE A 100 -3.46 34.87 -31.08
C PHE A 100 -4.42 34.90 -32.25
N ARG A 101 -5.11 36.03 -32.40
CA ARG A 101 -5.64 36.39 -33.71
C ARG A 101 -4.40 36.43 -34.60
N GLU A 102 -4.21 35.41 -35.43
CA GLU A 102 -3.25 35.49 -36.52
C GLU A 102 -3.56 36.81 -37.20
N LEU A 103 -2.60 37.71 -37.12
CA LEU A 103 -2.75 39.04 -37.69
C LEU A 103 -2.61 38.82 -39.19
N THR A 104 -3.67 38.31 -39.82
CA THR A 104 -3.87 38.23 -41.26
C THR A 104 -4.12 39.63 -41.78
N ILE A 105 -3.14 40.48 -41.55
CA ILE A 105 -3.00 41.71 -42.28
C ILE A 105 -2.51 41.29 -43.66
N ASP A 106 -3.32 41.54 -44.67
CA ASP A 106 -2.88 41.48 -46.03
C ASP A 106 -1.94 42.68 -46.26
N LEU A 107 -0.63 42.41 -46.24
CA LEU A 107 0.40 43.44 -46.38
C LEU A 107 0.24 44.22 -47.70
N ASP A 108 -0.33 43.60 -48.74
CA ASP A 108 -0.53 44.21 -50.06
C ASP A 108 -1.67 45.25 -50.05
N THR A 109 -2.53 45.21 -49.02
CA THR A 109 -3.63 46.17 -48.84
C THR A 109 -3.28 47.33 -47.90
N LEU A 110 -2.11 47.29 -47.26
CA LEU A 110 -1.70 48.33 -46.32
C LEU A 110 -1.40 49.63 -47.05
N LYS A 111 -2.00 50.74 -46.60
CA LYS A 111 -1.62 52.05 -47.13
C LYS A 111 -0.19 52.37 -46.67
N PRO A 112 0.60 53.06 -47.51
CA PRO A 112 1.98 53.44 -47.15
C PRO A 112 2.08 54.21 -45.83
N LEU A 113 1.07 55.02 -45.51
CA LEU A 113 1.03 55.78 -44.26
C LEU A 113 0.83 54.88 -43.03
N ASP A 114 -0.03 53.86 -43.14
CA ASP A 114 -0.29 52.89 -42.07
C ASP A 114 0.92 51.99 -41.85
N ALA A 115 1.61 51.61 -42.94
CA ALA A 115 2.87 50.87 -42.88
C ALA A 115 3.99 51.68 -42.20
N TRP A 116 4.12 52.96 -42.54
CA TRP A 116 5.07 53.86 -41.89
C TRP A 116 4.77 54.03 -40.39
N ALA A 117 3.50 54.22 -40.03
CA ALA A 117 3.07 54.32 -38.63
C ALA A 117 3.38 53.05 -37.83
N ALA A 118 3.11 51.87 -38.41
CA ALA A 118 3.47 50.59 -37.81
C ALA A 118 4.99 50.46 -37.64
N TRP A 119 5.78 50.81 -38.67
CA TRP A 119 7.23 50.80 -38.57
C TRP A 119 7.76 51.73 -37.48
N VAL A 120 7.27 52.97 -37.38
CA VAL A 120 7.64 53.90 -36.30
C VAL A 120 7.30 53.32 -34.92
N HIS A 121 6.16 52.63 -34.79
CA HIS A 121 5.79 51.97 -33.54
C HIS A 121 6.76 50.84 -33.14
N PHE A 122 7.22 50.05 -34.12
CA PHE A 122 8.09 48.90 -33.85
C PHE A 122 9.58 49.23 -33.84
N ARG A 123 10.04 50.29 -34.52
CA ARG A 123 11.48 50.60 -34.62
C ARG A 123 12.12 50.95 -33.28
N ASP A 124 11.33 51.54 -32.37
CA ASP A 124 11.79 51.95 -31.03
C ASP A 124 11.56 50.81 -30.01
N GLN A 125 10.80 49.77 -30.38
CA GLN A 125 10.71 48.55 -29.59
C GLN A 125 11.95 47.71 -29.89
N THR A 126 12.81 47.52 -28.90
CA THR A 126 13.85 46.50 -29.02
C THR A 126 13.15 45.17 -29.22
N LEU A 127 13.33 44.59 -30.41
CA LEU A 127 13.01 43.20 -30.71
C LEU A 127 13.92 42.34 -29.85
N ASP A 128 13.60 42.25 -28.56
CA ASP A 128 14.22 41.32 -27.65
C ASP A 128 13.70 39.93 -28.06
N TYR A 129 14.35 39.40 -29.09
CA TYR A 129 14.05 38.15 -29.79
C TYR A 129 14.19 36.91 -28.88
N ARG A 130 14.41 37.12 -27.58
CA ARG A 130 14.62 36.09 -26.56
C ARG A 130 13.47 35.93 -25.58
N ASN A 131 12.41 36.74 -25.66
CA ASN A 131 11.19 36.48 -24.88
C ASN A 131 10.41 35.33 -25.50
N THR A 132 10.92 34.12 -25.29
CA THR A 132 10.20 32.87 -25.55
C THR A 132 8.79 33.02 -24.97
N PRO A 133 7.73 32.83 -25.77
CA PRO A 133 6.37 32.97 -25.28
C PRO A 133 6.17 32.15 -24.02
N LYS A 134 5.57 32.75 -22.97
CA LYS A 134 5.40 32.09 -21.66
C LYS A 134 4.77 30.70 -21.74
N TYR A 135 3.86 30.46 -22.70
CA TYR A 135 3.23 29.14 -22.87
C TYR A 135 4.23 28.05 -23.34
N ILE A 136 5.30 28.42 -24.06
CA ILE A 136 6.36 27.50 -24.48
C ILE A 136 7.27 27.18 -23.29
N GLU A 137 7.68 28.19 -22.53
CA GLU A 137 8.44 28.01 -21.29
C GLU A 137 7.67 27.13 -20.29
N ASN A 138 6.38 27.45 -20.10
CA ASN A 138 5.45 26.69 -19.28
C ASN A 138 5.31 25.23 -19.73
N ARG A 139 5.40 24.93 -21.04
CA ARG A 139 5.37 23.54 -21.53
C ARG A 139 6.59 22.75 -21.10
N VAL A 140 7.77 23.36 -21.11
CA VAL A 140 9.02 22.73 -20.66
C VAL A 140 8.92 22.43 -19.16
N VAL A 141 8.54 23.42 -18.36
CA VAL A 141 8.37 23.27 -16.91
C VAL A 141 7.29 22.24 -16.58
N HIS A 142 6.15 22.26 -17.29
CA HIS A 142 5.08 21.28 -17.11
C HIS A 142 5.54 19.86 -17.44
N ALA A 143 6.35 19.67 -18.49
CA ALA A 143 6.91 18.36 -18.83
C ALA A 143 7.87 17.84 -17.75
N GLU A 144 8.74 18.71 -17.23
CA GLU A 144 9.66 18.39 -16.14
C GLU A 144 8.91 18.00 -14.85
N LEU A 145 7.93 18.81 -14.43
CA LEU A 145 7.07 18.48 -13.28
C LEU A 145 6.26 17.20 -13.49
N SER A 146 5.81 16.93 -14.72
CA SER A 146 5.10 15.69 -15.05
C SER A 146 6.00 14.47 -14.88
N TYR A 147 7.27 14.56 -15.29
CA TYR A 147 8.24 13.48 -15.10
C TYR A 147 8.42 13.13 -13.61
N TYR A 148 8.64 14.12 -12.75
CA TYR A 148 8.76 13.89 -11.31
C TYR A 148 7.48 13.31 -10.68
N LEU A 149 6.32 13.75 -11.15
CA LEU A 149 5.04 13.24 -10.68
C LEU A 149 4.83 11.77 -11.08
N TYR A 150 5.17 11.39 -12.31
CA TYR A 150 5.13 9.98 -12.74
C TYR A 150 6.14 9.12 -11.97
N ALA A 151 7.35 9.63 -11.72
CA ALA A 151 8.35 8.94 -10.91
C ALA A 151 7.84 8.70 -9.47
N ALA A 152 7.19 9.69 -8.85
CA ALA A 152 6.58 9.53 -7.53
C ALA A 152 5.45 8.50 -7.53
N VAL A 153 4.56 8.52 -8.54
CA VAL A 153 3.48 7.52 -8.64
C VAL A 153 4.07 6.12 -8.80
N ALA A 154 5.08 5.93 -9.66
CA ALA A 154 5.76 4.65 -9.84
C ALA A 154 6.41 4.15 -8.53
N ALA A 155 7.10 5.05 -7.82
CA ALA A 155 7.67 4.76 -6.50
C ALA A 155 6.59 4.37 -5.47
N GLY A 156 5.43 5.04 -5.48
CA GLY A 156 4.28 4.70 -4.65
C GLY A 156 3.71 3.31 -4.95
N VAL A 157 3.59 2.94 -6.22
CA VAL A 157 3.15 1.60 -6.65
C VAL A 157 4.15 0.52 -6.21
N LEU A 158 5.45 0.78 -6.36
CA LEU A 158 6.49 -0.12 -5.86
C LEU A 158 6.41 -0.28 -4.33
N GLY A 159 6.26 0.82 -3.59
CA GLY A 159 6.06 0.78 -2.14
C GLY A 159 4.83 -0.03 -1.74
N LEU A 160 3.71 0.14 -2.45
CA LEU A 160 2.49 -0.63 -2.22
C LEU A 160 2.71 -2.13 -2.49
N SER A 161 3.41 -2.48 -3.56
CA SER A 161 3.73 -3.86 -3.89
C SER A 161 4.59 -4.53 -2.82
N LEU A 162 5.54 -3.79 -2.21
CA LEU A 162 6.36 -4.27 -1.09
C LEU A 162 5.52 -4.50 0.16
N VAL A 163 4.62 -3.57 0.49
CA VAL A 163 3.71 -3.72 1.64
C VAL A 163 2.83 -4.95 1.46
N VAL A 164 2.15 -5.06 0.31
CA VAL A 164 1.27 -6.20 0.00
C VAL A 164 2.06 -7.51 -0.01
N GLY A 165 3.23 -7.54 -0.65
CA GLY A 165 4.12 -8.69 -0.68
C GLY A 165 4.56 -9.12 0.73
N SER A 166 4.87 -8.16 1.61
CA SER A 166 5.28 -8.44 2.98
C SER A 166 4.17 -9.09 3.83
N VAL A 167 2.91 -8.72 3.59
CA VAL A 167 1.73 -9.24 4.29
C VAL A 167 1.33 -10.61 3.74
N LEU A 168 1.42 -10.82 2.43
CA LEU A 168 1.02 -12.05 1.77
C LEU A 168 2.07 -13.17 1.84
N TRP A 169 3.33 -12.85 2.15
CA TRP A 169 4.39 -13.87 2.21
C TRP A 169 4.13 -14.86 3.37
N PRO A 170 3.95 -16.18 3.12
CA PRO A 170 3.73 -17.17 4.18
C PRO A 170 4.99 -17.35 5.04
N GLY A 171 4.89 -17.22 6.37
CA GLY A 171 6.01 -17.36 7.31
C GLY A 171 6.81 -18.64 7.05
N SER A 172 8.10 -18.55 6.69
CA SER A 172 8.94 -19.75 6.65
C SER A 172 9.07 -20.22 8.09
N GLN A 173 8.37 -21.29 8.46
CA GLN A 173 8.63 -22.00 9.69
C GLN A 173 10.07 -22.52 9.59
N ARG A 174 11.03 -21.81 10.21
CA ARG A 174 12.35 -22.39 10.42
C ARG A 174 12.14 -23.54 11.40
N GLY A 175 12.13 -24.76 10.86
CA GLY A 175 12.13 -25.97 11.64
C GLY A 175 13.31 -25.94 12.61
N SER A 176 13.00 -26.11 13.89
CA SER A 176 13.97 -26.42 14.92
C SER A 176 14.54 -27.81 14.63
N THR A 177 15.78 -27.86 14.15
CA THR A 177 16.67 -29.00 14.39
C THR A 177 17.36 -28.82 15.73
#